data_AF-A0A1R3WL46-F1
#
_entry.id   AF-A0A1R3WL46-F1
#
_cell.length_a   1.000
_cell.length_b   1.000
_cell.length_c   1.000
_cell.angle_alpha   90.00
_cell.angle_beta   90.00
_cell.angle_gamma   90.00
#
_symmetry.space_group_name_H-M   'P 1'
#
loop_
_entity.id
_entity.type
_entity.pdbx_description
1 polymer ?
#
loop_
_entity_poly.entity_id
_entity_poly.type
_entity_poly.pdbx_seq_one_letter_code
_entity_poly.pdbx_strand_id
1 'polypeptide(L)'
;MSHTAPPAHDHKRTGPRGSVSFLRRPLDLVRANVRAYILLSVLAYGLVAIGMVVGILFPELSAARAETLETDGTGDLVRSLVSNPWLFAALILAVNVGQLSLVTIVLPSVIVPFGGILAFSIWALITGVTIVPADEAGWVAMIPHSVTLVIELQAYVLVLLGAFLIGKRWLRPGSIGQATHRGGYLRGLQELGWLAIPAFVLLVIGAIWESLSLVYLVYPLQQWLL
;
A
#
# COMPACT_ATOMS: atom_id res chain seq x y z
N MET A 1 49.76 58.06 7.45
CA MET A 1 48.64 57.69 6.55
C MET A 1 48.99 56.34 5.95
N SER A 2 48.39 55.25 6.46
CA SER A 2 48.63 53.88 5.98
C SER A 2 47.33 53.34 5.40
N HIS A 3 47.32 53.08 4.10
CA HIS A 3 46.20 52.51 3.36
C HIS A 3 46.16 51.00 3.59
N THR A 4 45.20 50.53 4.39
CA THR A 4 44.81 49.11 4.46
C THR A 4 43.79 48.82 3.36
N ALA A 5 44.19 47.99 2.39
CA ALA A 5 43.30 47.46 1.35
C ALA A 5 42.26 46.50 1.96
N PRO A 6 41.01 46.46 1.44
CA PRO A 6 39.99 45.52 1.91
C PRO A 6 40.25 44.09 1.39
N PRO A 7 39.82 43.05 2.13
CA PRO A 7 40.03 41.66 1.75
C PRO A 7 39.13 41.24 0.59
N ALA A 8 39.67 40.42 -0.31
CA ALA A 8 38.96 39.84 -1.44
C ALA A 8 37.89 38.84 -0.96
N HIS A 9 36.65 39.06 -1.38
CA HIS A 9 35.56 38.10 -1.21
C HIS A 9 35.77 36.88 -2.11
N ASP A 10 36.19 35.76 -1.52
CA ASP A 10 36.24 34.46 -2.18
C ASP A 10 34.83 33.84 -2.24
N HIS A 11 34.10 34.13 -3.32
CA HIS A 11 32.87 33.43 -3.68
C HIS A 11 33.18 32.23 -4.57
N LYS A 12 33.68 31.14 -3.98
CA LYS A 12 33.64 29.81 -4.62
C LYS A 12 33.34 28.71 -3.61
N ARG A 13 32.14 28.13 -3.74
CA ARG A 13 31.87 26.67 -3.80
C ARG A 13 30.36 26.43 -3.81
N THR A 14 29.72 26.67 -4.94
CA THR A 14 28.50 25.97 -5.30
C THR A 14 28.87 24.53 -5.65
N GLY A 15 28.90 23.66 -4.65
CA GLY A 15 29.08 22.22 -4.87
C GLY A 15 27.98 21.66 -5.80
N PRO A 16 28.25 20.57 -6.53
CA PRO A 16 27.26 19.95 -7.41
C PRO A 16 26.05 19.52 -6.56
N ARG A 17 24.84 19.98 -6.93
CA ARG A 17 23.61 19.42 -6.38
C ARG A 17 23.56 17.96 -6.79
N GLY A 18 23.98 17.07 -5.90
CA GLY A 18 23.98 15.63 -6.14
C GLY A 18 22.60 15.21 -6.63
N SER A 19 22.56 14.52 -7.77
CA SER A 19 21.35 13.91 -8.28
C SER A 19 20.83 12.96 -7.20
N VAL A 20 19.77 13.37 -6.51
CA VAL A 20 19.16 12.50 -5.50
C VAL A 20 18.51 11.36 -6.28
N SER A 21 19.09 10.16 -6.21
CA SER A 21 18.58 9.06 -7.00
C SER A 21 17.14 8.75 -6.61
N PHE A 22 16.31 8.48 -7.61
CA PHE A 22 14.88 8.22 -7.49
C PHE A 22 14.56 7.09 -6.48
N LEU A 23 15.46 6.11 -6.37
CA LEU A 23 15.35 4.99 -5.42
C LEU A 23 15.78 5.34 -3.99
N ARG A 24 16.70 6.31 -3.81
CA ARG A 24 17.19 6.65 -2.46
C ARG A 24 16.15 7.39 -1.65
N ARG A 25 15.35 8.27 -2.28
CA ARG A 25 14.37 9.09 -1.55
C ARG A 25 13.32 8.30 -0.78
N PRO A 26 12.62 7.31 -1.36
CA PRO A 26 11.66 6.52 -0.60
C PRO A 26 12.33 5.73 0.54
N LEU A 27 13.52 5.18 0.31
CA LEU A 27 14.28 4.47 1.33
C LEU A 27 14.69 5.40 2.49
N ASP A 28 15.11 6.62 2.19
CA ASP A 28 15.45 7.61 3.21
C ASP A 28 14.22 8.01 4.04
N LEU A 29 13.04 8.11 3.42
CA LEU A 29 11.78 8.36 4.12
C LEU A 29 11.40 7.22 5.07
N VAL A 30 11.53 5.97 4.62
CA VAL A 30 11.30 4.79 5.45
C VAL A 30 12.31 4.75 6.60
N ARG A 31 13.61 4.93 6.33
CA ARG A 31 14.67 4.94 7.35
C ARG A 31 14.44 6.03 8.40
N ALA A 32 14.09 7.24 7.98
CA ALA A 32 13.80 8.36 8.87
C ALA A 32 12.55 8.13 9.74
N ASN A 33 11.69 7.17 9.38
CA ASN A 33 10.45 6.87 10.10
C ASN A 33 10.31 5.37 10.42
N VAL A 34 11.43 4.67 10.65
CA VAL A 34 11.45 3.20 10.79
C VAL A 34 10.49 2.67 11.85
N ARG A 35 10.33 3.39 12.97
CA ARG A 35 9.38 2.99 14.03
C ARG A 35 7.93 3.01 13.53
N ALA A 36 7.55 4.07 12.83
CA ALA A 36 6.20 4.18 12.27
C ALA A 36 6.00 3.13 11.18
N TYR A 37 6.99 2.92 10.32
CA TYR A 37 6.97 1.88 9.31
C TYR A 37 6.74 0.48 9.91
N ILE A 38 7.52 0.09 10.93
CA ILE A 38 7.38 -1.20 11.61
C ILE A 38 6.00 -1.34 12.26
N LEU A 39 5.51 -0.30 12.96
CA LEU A 39 4.18 -0.34 13.59
C LEU A 39 3.07 -0.50 12.55
N LEU A 40 3.18 0.19 11.41
CA LEU A 40 2.22 0.07 10.32
C LEU A 40 2.29 -1.29 9.64
N SER A 41 3.49 -1.89 9.51
CA SER A 41 3.62 -3.29 9.06
C SER A 41 2.92 -4.24 10.02
N VAL A 42 3.25 -4.18 11.32
CA VAL A 42 2.63 -5.04 12.34
C VAL A 42 1.11 -4.88 12.34
N LEU A 43 0.62 -3.65 12.22
CA LEU A 43 -0.81 -3.38 12.11
C LEU A 43 -1.42 -4.00 10.85
N ALA A 44 -0.81 -3.79 9.68
CA ALA A 44 -1.38 -4.26 8.41
C ALA A 44 -1.41 -5.79 8.32
N TYR A 45 -0.29 -6.45 8.56
CA TYR A 45 -0.22 -7.91 8.55
C TYR A 45 -1.00 -8.52 9.71
N GLY A 46 -0.90 -7.93 10.91
CA GLY A 46 -1.56 -8.42 12.10
C GLY A 46 -3.08 -8.39 12.00
N LEU A 47 -3.67 -7.30 11.46
CA LEU A 47 -5.12 -7.20 11.31
C LEU A 47 -5.68 -8.18 10.28
N VAL A 48 -4.99 -8.38 9.15
CA VAL A 48 -5.40 -9.42 8.19
C VAL A 48 -5.31 -10.80 8.83
N ALA A 49 -4.22 -11.12 9.53
CA ALA A 49 -4.07 -12.41 10.20
C ALA A 49 -5.13 -12.64 11.28
N ILE A 50 -5.42 -11.62 12.11
CA ILE A 50 -6.51 -11.67 13.09
C ILE A 50 -7.84 -11.89 12.39
N GLY A 51 -8.11 -11.18 11.29
CA GLY A 51 -9.31 -11.37 10.49
C GLY A 51 -9.43 -12.81 9.96
N MET A 52 -8.36 -13.39 9.46
CA MET A 52 -8.35 -14.79 9.00
C MET A 52 -8.64 -15.77 10.15
N VAL A 53 -8.01 -15.57 11.31
CA VAL A 53 -8.31 -16.40 12.50
C VAL A 53 -9.79 -16.29 12.88
N VAL A 54 -10.36 -15.08 12.85
CA VAL A 54 -11.80 -14.87 13.07
C VAL A 54 -12.63 -15.60 12.02
N GLY A 55 -12.30 -15.52 10.73
CA GLY A 55 -13.02 -16.23 9.67
C GLY A 55 -12.96 -17.76 9.82
N ILE A 56 -11.83 -18.31 10.27
CA ILE A 56 -11.68 -19.74 10.56
C ILE A 56 -12.55 -20.15 11.76
N LEU A 57 -12.60 -19.32 12.82
CA LEU A 57 -13.40 -19.61 14.02
C LEU A 57 -14.90 -19.41 13.81
N PHE A 58 -15.28 -18.57 12.84
CA PHE A 58 -16.68 -18.19 12.56
C PHE A 58 -16.97 -18.28 11.04
N PRO A 59 -16.99 -19.49 10.46
CA PRO A 59 -17.11 -19.68 9.01
C PRO A 59 -18.42 -19.13 8.42
N GLU A 60 -19.46 -18.97 9.24
CA GLU A 60 -20.72 -18.36 8.81
C GLU A 60 -20.58 -16.87 8.43
N LEU A 61 -19.59 -16.17 9.00
CA LEU A 61 -19.26 -14.80 8.60
C LEU A 61 -18.67 -14.76 7.18
N SER A 62 -17.86 -15.76 6.82
CA SER A 62 -17.28 -15.89 5.48
C SER A 62 -18.35 -16.32 4.46
N ALA A 63 -19.24 -17.24 4.85
CA ALA A 63 -20.35 -17.69 3.99
C ALA A 63 -21.37 -16.56 3.69
N ALA A 64 -21.79 -15.79 4.69
CA ALA A 64 -22.72 -14.66 4.51
C ALA A 64 -22.14 -13.57 3.58
N ARG A 65 -20.80 -13.42 3.56
CA ARG A 65 -20.10 -12.50 2.66
C ARG A 65 -20.01 -13.03 1.24
N ALA A 66 -19.79 -14.34 1.06
CA ALA A 66 -19.78 -14.97 -0.26
C ALA A 66 -21.13 -14.84 -0.97
N GLU A 67 -22.24 -15.02 -0.25
CA GLU A 67 -23.61 -14.87 -0.79
C GLU A 67 -23.89 -13.43 -1.27
N THR A 68 -23.39 -12.43 -0.55
CA THR A 68 -23.54 -11.01 -0.94
C THR A 68 -22.79 -10.70 -2.26
N LEU A 69 -21.66 -11.36 -2.51
CA LEU A 69 -20.84 -11.15 -3.71
C LEU A 69 -21.41 -11.84 -4.95
N GLU A 70 -22.13 -12.97 -4.81
CA GLU A 70 -22.81 -13.64 -5.92
C GLU A 70 -24.06 -12.88 -6.39
N THR A 71 -24.77 -12.21 -5.48
CA THR A 71 -25.98 -11.45 -5.81
C THR A 71 -25.76 -10.17 -6.63
N ASP A 72 -24.51 -9.69 -6.77
CA ASP A 72 -24.16 -8.47 -7.50
C ASP A 72 -23.98 -8.67 -9.03
N GLY A 73 -24.34 -9.84 -9.59
CA GLY A 73 -24.50 -10.03 -11.04
C GLY A 73 -23.21 -9.98 -11.88
N THR A 74 -22.04 -10.20 -11.27
CA THR A 74 -20.72 -10.02 -11.90
C THR A 74 -20.21 -11.27 -12.65
N GLY A 75 -20.99 -12.36 -12.70
CA GLY A 75 -20.55 -13.68 -13.18
C GLY A 75 -20.07 -13.72 -14.64
N ASP A 76 -20.73 -13.02 -15.56
CA ASP A 76 -20.36 -13.02 -16.98
C ASP A 76 -19.14 -12.12 -17.28
N LEU A 77 -18.99 -11.04 -16.51
CA LEU A 77 -17.83 -10.14 -16.59
C LEU A 77 -16.57 -10.88 -16.12
N VAL A 78 -16.66 -11.63 -15.01
CA VAL A 78 -15.58 -12.46 -14.45
C VAL A 78 -15.13 -13.55 -15.44
N ARG A 79 -16.06 -14.27 -16.10
CA ARG A 79 -15.68 -15.28 -17.11
C ARG A 79 -14.91 -14.69 -18.29
N SER A 80 -15.30 -13.50 -18.77
CA SER A 80 -14.59 -12.82 -19.84
C SER A 80 -13.19 -12.32 -19.41
N LEU A 81 -13.06 -11.88 -18.14
CA LEU A 81 -11.82 -11.36 -17.56
C LEU A 81 -10.78 -12.46 -17.32
N VAL A 82 -11.19 -13.63 -16.83
CA VAL A 82 -10.30 -14.77 -16.58
C VAL A 82 -9.69 -15.30 -17.88
N SER A 83 -10.37 -15.13 -19.03
CA SER A 83 -9.84 -15.55 -20.33
C SER A 83 -8.63 -14.72 -20.81
N ASN A 84 -8.37 -13.56 -20.20
CA ASN A 84 -7.25 -12.69 -20.54
C ASN A 84 -6.48 -12.24 -19.27
N PRO A 85 -5.37 -12.90 -18.91
CA PRO A 85 -4.60 -12.61 -17.70
C PRO A 85 -4.12 -11.15 -17.60
N TRP A 86 -3.92 -10.46 -18.73
CA TRP A 86 -3.49 -9.07 -18.75
C TRP A 86 -4.62 -8.11 -18.40
N LEU A 87 -5.84 -8.38 -18.89
CA LEU A 87 -7.01 -7.59 -18.53
C LEU A 87 -7.36 -7.81 -17.05
N PHE A 88 -7.23 -9.04 -16.56
CA PHE A 88 -7.43 -9.34 -15.15
C PHE A 88 -6.39 -8.65 -14.25
N ALA A 89 -5.10 -8.67 -14.62
CA ALA A 89 -4.07 -7.90 -13.91
C ALA A 89 -4.37 -6.39 -13.90
N ALA A 90 -4.81 -5.83 -15.03
CA ALA A 90 -5.17 -4.42 -15.12
C ALA A 90 -6.34 -4.07 -14.18
N LEU A 91 -7.34 -4.96 -14.06
CA LEU A 91 -8.45 -4.80 -13.13
C LEU A 91 -7.99 -4.86 -11.67
N ILE A 92 -7.20 -5.88 -11.29
CA ILE A 92 -6.61 -5.99 -9.94
C ILE A 92 -5.86 -4.71 -9.60
N LEU A 93 -4.99 -4.25 -10.51
CA LEU A 93 -4.23 -3.02 -10.33
C LEU A 93 -5.16 -1.81 -10.16
N ALA A 94 -6.20 -1.69 -10.98
CA ALA A 94 -7.14 -0.58 -10.92
C ALA A 94 -7.90 -0.55 -9.58
N VAL A 95 -8.36 -1.71 -9.09
CA VAL A 95 -9.03 -1.82 -7.78
C VAL A 95 -8.05 -1.47 -6.65
N ASN A 96 -6.83 -2.00 -6.69
CA ASN A 96 -5.85 -1.75 -5.63
C ASN A 96 -5.35 -0.31 -5.56
N VAL A 97 -5.14 0.31 -6.72
CA VAL A 97 -4.74 1.72 -6.78
C VAL A 97 -5.94 2.61 -6.46
N GLY A 98 -7.08 2.41 -7.11
CA GLY A 98 -8.26 3.25 -6.97
C GLY A 98 -8.96 3.07 -5.63
N GLN A 99 -9.51 1.88 -5.39
CA GLN A 99 -10.36 1.63 -4.24
C GLN A 99 -9.55 1.60 -2.93
N LEU A 100 -8.47 0.83 -2.89
CA LEU A 100 -7.77 0.63 -1.64
C LEU A 100 -6.76 1.74 -1.35
N SER A 101 -5.86 2.04 -2.28
CA SER A 101 -4.83 3.06 -2.04
C SER A 101 -5.44 4.47 -2.02
N LEU A 102 -6.20 4.86 -3.03
CA LEU A 102 -6.72 6.22 -3.12
C LEU A 102 -7.96 6.45 -2.24
N VAL A 103 -9.03 5.67 -2.43
CA VAL A 103 -10.32 5.92 -1.75
C VAL A 103 -10.27 5.51 -0.28
N THR A 104 -9.65 4.39 0.06
CA THR A 104 -9.64 3.88 1.44
C THR A 104 -8.53 4.51 2.29
N ILE A 105 -7.31 4.67 1.75
CA ILE A 105 -6.17 5.17 2.54
C ILE A 105 -5.94 6.68 2.33
N VAL A 106 -5.70 7.12 1.10
CA VAL A 106 -5.24 8.50 0.85
C VAL A 106 -6.34 9.52 1.10
N LEU A 107 -7.53 9.33 0.53
CA LEU A 107 -8.62 10.30 0.58
C LEU A 107 -9.04 10.61 2.03
N PRO A 108 -9.28 9.64 2.91
CA PRO A 108 -9.64 9.94 4.29
C PRO A 108 -8.51 10.63 5.04
N SER A 109 -7.23 10.30 4.73
CA SER A 109 -6.04 10.92 5.35
C SER A 109 -5.77 12.35 4.90
N VAL A 110 -6.19 12.68 3.68
CA VAL A 110 -6.14 14.03 3.11
C VAL A 110 -7.18 14.95 3.77
N ILE A 111 -8.35 14.41 4.12
CA ILE A 111 -9.44 15.15 4.75
C ILE A 111 -9.23 15.24 6.27
N VAL A 112 -8.96 14.10 6.92
CA VAL A 112 -8.76 13.97 8.36
C VAL A 112 -7.40 13.32 8.60
N PRO A 113 -6.49 13.93 9.37
CA PRO A 113 -5.20 13.31 9.67
C PRO A 113 -5.37 11.88 10.18
N PHE A 114 -4.59 10.96 9.61
CA PHE A 114 -4.61 9.53 9.95
C PHE A 114 -5.93 8.80 9.64
N GLY A 115 -6.92 9.46 9.03
CA GLY A 115 -8.22 8.86 8.72
C GLY A 115 -8.11 7.57 7.90
N GLY A 116 -7.15 7.51 6.97
CA GLY A 116 -6.91 6.32 6.16
C GLY A 116 -6.30 5.15 6.92
N ILE A 117 -5.60 5.40 8.03
CA ILE A 117 -5.08 4.32 8.89
C ILE A 117 -6.26 3.61 9.56
N LEU A 118 -7.25 4.37 10.05
CA LEU A 118 -8.46 3.80 10.64
C LEU A 118 -9.29 3.05 9.58
N ALA A 119 -9.55 3.69 8.43
CA ALA A 119 -10.31 3.07 7.34
C ALA A 119 -9.65 1.77 6.86
N PHE A 120 -8.33 1.79 6.65
CA PHE A 120 -7.57 0.60 6.31
C PHE A 120 -7.62 -0.48 7.40
N SER A 121 -7.57 -0.09 8.68
CA SER A 121 -7.60 -1.07 9.78
C SER A 121 -8.91 -1.87 9.78
N ILE A 122 -10.04 -1.19 9.55
CA ILE A 122 -11.36 -1.82 9.42
C ILE A 122 -11.37 -2.71 8.17
N TRP A 123 -10.92 -2.19 7.03
CA TRP A 123 -10.84 -2.94 5.78
C TRP A 123 -9.98 -4.21 5.94
N ALA A 124 -8.78 -4.11 6.51
CA ALA A 124 -7.84 -5.22 6.66
C ALA A 124 -8.42 -6.35 7.52
N LEU A 125 -9.11 -6.01 8.61
CA LEU A 125 -9.78 -6.99 9.46
C LEU A 125 -10.90 -7.71 8.71
N ILE A 126 -11.76 -6.95 8.02
CA ILE A 126 -12.86 -7.50 7.22
C ILE A 126 -12.31 -8.38 6.09
N THR A 127 -11.32 -7.90 5.35
CA THR A 127 -10.68 -8.65 4.26
C THR A 127 -10.09 -9.95 4.77
N GLY A 128 -9.42 -9.93 5.93
CA GLY A 128 -8.90 -11.13 6.57
C GLY A 128 -9.98 -12.19 6.80
N VAL A 129 -11.18 -11.80 7.26
CA VAL A 129 -12.32 -12.72 7.43
C VAL A 129 -12.80 -13.25 6.07
N THR A 130 -12.87 -12.39 5.05
CA THR A 130 -13.44 -12.76 3.74
C THR A 130 -12.55 -13.67 2.90
N ILE A 131 -11.23 -13.62 3.08
CA ILE A 131 -10.29 -14.43 2.28
C ILE A 131 -10.14 -15.87 2.80
N VAL A 132 -10.79 -16.22 3.92
CA VAL A 132 -10.78 -17.59 4.44
C VAL A 132 -11.58 -18.50 3.50
N PRO A 133 -10.94 -19.51 2.87
CA PRO A 133 -11.63 -20.40 1.96
C PRO A 133 -12.66 -21.30 2.66
N ALA A 134 -13.77 -21.57 1.97
CA ALA A 134 -14.82 -22.47 2.44
C ALA A 134 -14.55 -23.95 2.12
N ASP A 135 -13.67 -24.24 1.17
CA ASP A 135 -13.36 -25.59 0.68
C ASP A 135 -11.86 -25.81 0.45
N GLU A 136 -11.48 -27.07 0.24
CA GLU A 136 -10.09 -27.51 0.04
C GLU A 136 -9.47 -26.90 -1.23
N ALA A 137 -10.25 -26.76 -2.30
CA ALA A 137 -9.79 -26.18 -3.56
C ALA A 137 -9.38 -24.71 -3.40
N GLY A 138 -10.12 -23.94 -2.60
CA GLY A 138 -9.81 -22.57 -2.23
C GLY A 138 -8.59 -22.47 -1.32
N TRP A 139 -8.39 -23.39 -0.38
CA TRP A 139 -7.15 -23.47 0.40
C TRP A 139 -5.91 -23.74 -0.46
N VAL A 140 -6.03 -24.57 -1.50
CA VAL A 140 -4.95 -24.75 -2.48
C VAL A 140 -4.71 -23.47 -3.29
N ALA A 141 -5.76 -22.77 -3.71
CA ALA A 141 -5.65 -21.49 -4.41
C ALA A 141 -5.00 -20.39 -3.55
N MET A 142 -5.11 -20.47 -2.22
CA MET A 142 -4.45 -19.55 -1.30
C MET A 142 -2.92 -19.63 -1.31
N ILE A 143 -2.32 -20.74 -1.78
CA ILE A 143 -0.86 -20.89 -1.84
C ILE A 143 -0.25 -19.79 -2.74
N PRO A 144 -0.58 -19.70 -4.04
CA PRO A 144 -0.08 -18.61 -4.87
C PRO A 144 -0.62 -17.23 -4.45
N HIS A 145 -1.88 -17.14 -4.00
CA HIS A 145 -2.50 -15.87 -3.59
C HIS A 145 -1.83 -15.26 -2.34
N SER A 146 -1.28 -16.09 -1.44
CA SER A 146 -0.53 -15.60 -0.27
C SER A 146 0.68 -14.74 -0.65
N VAL A 147 1.31 -15.02 -1.79
CA VAL A 147 2.42 -14.21 -2.31
C VAL A 147 1.90 -12.84 -2.77
N THR A 148 0.77 -12.81 -3.48
CA THR A 148 0.08 -11.56 -3.83
C THR A 148 -0.23 -10.75 -2.58
N LEU A 149 -0.85 -11.38 -1.58
CA LEU A 149 -1.27 -10.74 -0.33
C LEU A 149 -0.08 -10.08 0.38
N VAL A 150 1.08 -10.75 0.44
CA VAL A 150 2.30 -10.18 1.03
C VAL A 150 2.79 -8.95 0.24
N ILE A 151 2.83 -9.05 -1.10
CA ILE A 151 3.28 -7.96 -1.95
C ILE A 151 2.35 -6.74 -1.83
N GLU A 152 1.05 -6.96 -1.85
CA GLU A 152 0.03 -5.92 -1.74
C GLU A 152 0.03 -5.25 -0.36
N LEU A 153 0.06 -6.04 0.71
CA LEU A 153 0.16 -5.49 2.07
C LEU A 153 1.42 -4.63 2.23
N GLN A 154 2.54 -5.05 1.64
CA GLN A 154 3.75 -4.25 1.64
C GLN A 154 3.60 -2.93 0.86
N ALA A 155 2.85 -2.94 -0.24
CA ALA A 155 2.51 -1.71 -0.96
C ALA A 155 1.65 -0.78 -0.08
N TYR A 156 0.61 -1.29 0.58
CA TYR A 156 -0.26 -0.49 1.44
C TYR A 156 0.48 0.06 2.66
N VAL A 157 1.44 -0.67 3.23
CA VAL A 157 2.30 -0.14 4.31
C VAL A 157 3.02 1.14 3.88
N LEU A 158 3.50 1.23 2.64
CA LEU A 158 4.13 2.44 2.11
C LEU A 158 3.13 3.59 1.94
N VAL A 159 1.92 3.29 1.47
CA VAL A 159 0.83 4.28 1.37
C VAL A 159 0.39 4.77 2.75
N LEU A 160 0.24 3.86 3.72
CA LEU A 160 -0.08 4.15 5.12
C LEU A 160 1.02 4.99 5.78
N LEU A 161 2.29 4.73 5.46
CA LEU A 161 3.39 5.58 5.93
C LEU A 161 3.23 6.99 5.37
N GLY A 162 2.88 7.14 4.10
CA GLY A 162 2.56 8.44 3.50
C GLY A 162 1.37 9.14 4.20
N ALA A 163 0.29 8.41 4.45
CA ALA A 163 -0.87 8.90 5.21
C ALA A 163 -0.50 9.35 6.63
N PHE A 164 0.32 8.57 7.33
CA PHE A 164 0.86 8.94 8.63
C PHE A 164 1.71 10.22 8.56
N LEU A 165 2.55 10.35 7.54
CA LEU A 165 3.38 11.54 7.36
C LEU A 165 2.54 12.78 7.07
N ILE A 166 1.49 12.70 6.27
CA ILE A 166 0.55 13.82 6.05
C ILE A 166 0.02 14.34 7.40
N GLY A 167 -0.53 13.45 8.23
CA GLY A 167 -1.04 13.83 9.54
C GLY A 167 0.03 14.38 10.47
N LYS A 168 1.19 13.72 10.55
CA LYS A 168 2.33 14.16 11.38
C LYS A 168 2.86 15.52 10.97
N ARG A 169 3.06 15.77 9.68
CA ARG A 169 3.60 17.05 9.17
C ARG A 169 2.58 18.18 9.30
N TRP A 170 1.30 17.89 9.12
CA TRP A 170 0.25 18.87 9.36
C TRP A 170 0.17 19.26 10.83
N LEU A 171 0.16 18.30 11.78
CA LEU A 171 0.04 18.61 13.21
C LEU A 171 1.31 19.22 13.81
N ARG A 172 2.49 18.89 13.28
CA ARG A 172 3.79 19.35 13.81
C ARG A 172 4.70 19.90 12.70
N PRO A 173 4.34 21.02 12.05
CA PRO A 173 5.10 21.58 10.94
C PRO A 173 6.51 22.04 11.37
N GLY A 174 6.68 22.49 12.62
CA GLY A 174 7.99 22.87 13.17
C GLY A 174 9.01 21.72 13.20
N SER A 175 8.56 20.46 13.24
CA SER A 175 9.45 19.29 13.20
C SER A 175 10.20 19.11 11.87
N ILE A 176 9.80 19.85 10.83
CA ILE A 176 10.41 19.86 9.50
C ILE A 176 10.80 21.27 9.04
N GLY A 177 10.93 22.20 9.98
CA GLY A 177 11.29 23.60 9.68
C GLY A 177 10.22 24.35 8.88
N GLN A 178 8.97 23.88 8.86
CA GLN A 178 7.86 24.59 8.24
C GLN A 178 7.20 25.52 9.25
N ALA A 179 7.01 26.78 8.86
CA ALA A 179 6.38 27.79 9.71
C ALA A 179 4.85 27.63 9.80
N THR A 180 4.23 26.94 8.84
CA THR A 180 2.77 26.83 8.73
C THR A 180 2.29 25.40 8.58
N HIS A 181 1.08 25.13 9.08
CA HIS A 181 0.38 23.86 8.89
C HIS A 181 0.19 23.53 7.40
N ARG A 182 -0.08 24.52 6.55
CA ARG A 182 -0.19 24.34 5.09
C ARG A 182 1.13 23.87 4.48
N GLY A 183 2.26 24.46 4.89
CA GLY A 183 3.58 24.02 4.45
C GLY A 183 3.89 22.59 4.89
N GLY A 184 3.51 22.25 6.12
CA GLY A 184 3.61 20.87 6.62
C GLY A 184 2.76 19.88 5.81
N TYR A 185 1.51 20.22 5.55
CA TYR A 185 0.59 19.41 4.76
C TYR A 185 1.09 19.15 3.33
N LEU A 186 1.53 20.20 2.62
CA LEU A 186 2.11 20.06 1.28
C LEU A 186 3.38 19.21 1.29
N ARG A 187 4.20 19.34 2.33
CA ARG A 187 5.38 18.48 2.47
C ARG A 187 4.99 17.02 2.69
N GLY A 188 3.97 16.76 3.51
CA GLY A 188 3.41 15.42 3.69
C GLY A 188 2.90 14.80 2.39
N LEU A 189 2.18 15.58 1.56
CA LEU A 189 1.74 15.12 0.23
C LEU A 189 2.90 14.79 -0.71
N GLN A 190 3.96 15.60 -0.69
CA GLN A 190 5.17 15.29 -1.47
C GLN A 190 5.83 13.98 -1.00
N GLU A 191 5.91 13.76 0.33
CA GLU A 191 6.47 12.53 0.91
C GLU A 191 5.60 11.30 0.56
N LEU A 192 4.27 11.43 0.59
CA LEU A 192 3.35 10.41 0.07
C LEU A 192 3.63 10.12 -1.41
N GLY A 193 3.78 11.14 -2.26
CA GLY A 193 4.07 10.94 -3.68
C GLY A 193 5.36 10.16 -3.93
N TRP A 194 6.40 10.38 -3.10
CA TRP A 194 7.63 9.58 -3.16
C TRP A 194 7.43 8.13 -2.73
N LEU A 195 6.61 7.88 -1.71
CA LEU A 195 6.30 6.53 -1.23
C LEU A 195 5.33 5.79 -2.17
N ALA A 196 4.48 6.52 -2.90
CA ALA A 196 3.54 5.96 -3.86
C ALA A 196 4.23 5.30 -5.06
N ILE A 197 5.45 5.74 -5.41
CA ILE A 197 6.24 5.14 -6.49
C ILE A 197 6.55 3.66 -6.21
N PRO A 198 7.30 3.29 -5.14
CA PRO A 198 7.57 1.89 -4.84
C PRO A 198 6.28 1.12 -4.49
N ALA A 199 5.28 1.76 -3.89
CA ALA A 199 3.98 1.12 -3.66
C ALA A 199 3.32 0.70 -4.99
N PHE A 200 3.27 1.60 -5.97
CA PHE A 200 2.72 1.32 -7.29
C PHE A 200 3.49 0.20 -8.01
N VAL A 201 4.82 0.20 -7.93
CA VAL A 201 5.64 -0.89 -8.48
C VAL A 201 5.27 -2.24 -7.84
N LEU A 202 5.12 -2.29 -6.51
CA LEU A 202 4.68 -3.50 -5.82
C LEU A 202 3.28 -3.95 -6.26
N LEU A 203 2.32 -3.02 -6.40
CA LEU A 203 0.97 -3.34 -6.88
C LEU A 203 0.97 -3.88 -8.32
N VAL A 204 1.82 -3.35 -9.21
CA VAL A 204 1.99 -3.89 -10.57
C VAL A 204 2.55 -5.31 -10.52
N ILE A 205 3.57 -5.55 -9.70
CA ILE A 205 4.16 -6.89 -9.54
C ILE A 205 3.12 -7.87 -8.97
N GLY A 206 2.38 -7.46 -7.94
CA GLY A 206 1.32 -8.26 -7.32
C GLY A 206 0.22 -8.62 -8.31
N ALA A 207 -0.28 -7.64 -9.07
CA ALA A 207 -1.33 -7.85 -10.06
C ALA A 207 -0.92 -8.80 -11.20
N ILE A 208 0.32 -8.67 -11.70
CA ILE A 208 0.86 -9.58 -12.73
C ILE A 208 1.05 -10.99 -12.13
N TRP A 209 1.61 -11.08 -10.93
CA TRP A 209 1.81 -12.36 -10.27
C TRP A 209 0.47 -13.07 -10.04
N GLU A 210 -0.51 -12.38 -9.48
CA GLU A 210 -1.82 -12.94 -9.19
C GLU A 210 -2.48 -13.47 -10.46
N SER A 211 -2.55 -12.65 -11.51
CA SER A 211 -3.24 -13.04 -12.74
C SER A 211 -2.58 -14.25 -13.42
N LEU A 212 -1.25 -14.29 -13.47
CA LEU A 212 -0.51 -15.43 -14.01
C LEU A 212 -0.67 -16.66 -13.12
N SER A 213 -0.61 -16.51 -11.80
CA SER A 213 -0.70 -17.61 -10.86
C SER A 213 -2.06 -18.31 -10.88
N LEU A 214 -3.17 -17.56 -11.05
CA LEU A 214 -4.50 -18.14 -11.21
C LEU A 214 -4.59 -19.02 -12.46
N VAL A 215 -4.02 -18.56 -13.58
CA VAL A 215 -4.10 -19.30 -14.85
C VAL A 215 -3.14 -20.49 -14.87
N TYR A 216 -1.92 -20.33 -14.35
CA TYR A 216 -0.85 -21.31 -14.55
C TYR A 216 -0.52 -22.17 -13.33
N LEU A 217 -0.91 -21.77 -12.11
CA LEU A 217 -0.52 -22.49 -10.89
C LEU A 217 -1.72 -23.12 -10.17
N VAL A 218 -2.86 -22.44 -10.09
CA VAL A 218 -4.00 -22.93 -9.28
C VAL A 218 -4.50 -24.29 -9.76
N TYR A 219 -4.81 -24.44 -11.05
CA TYR A 219 -5.33 -25.72 -11.57
C TYR A 219 -4.31 -26.88 -11.43
N PRO A 220 -3.03 -26.73 -11.84
CA PRO A 220 -2.04 -27.78 -11.61
C PRO A 220 -1.85 -28.15 -10.13
N LEU A 221 -1.86 -27.16 -9.23
CA LEU A 221 -1.74 -27.41 -7.79
C LEU A 221 -2.93 -28.20 -7.24
N GLN A 222 -4.15 -27.88 -7.69
CA GLN A 222 -5.34 -28.64 -7.31
C GLN A 222 -5.25 -30.10 -7.74
N GLN A 223 -4.79 -30.38 -8.96
CA GLN A 223 -4.61 -31.75 -9.46
C GLN A 223 -3.53 -32.55 -8.71
N TRP A 224 -2.58 -31.88 -8.06
CA TRP A 224 -1.48 -32.54 -7.35
C TRP A 224 -1.76 -32.77 -5.87
N LEU A 225 -2.60 -31.94 -5.26
CA LEU A 225 -2.83 -31.90 -3.82
C LEU A 225 -4.19 -32.46 -3.39
N LEU A 226 -5.14 -32.60 -4.32
CA LEU A 226 -6.48 -33.17 -4.12
C LEU A 226 -6.65 -34.42 -4.98
#